data_AF-A0A950H7M2-F1
#
_entry.id   AF-A0A950H7M2-F1
#
_cell.length_a   1.000
_cell.length_b   1.000
_cell.length_c   1.000
_cell.angle_alpha   90.00
_cell.angle_beta   90.00
_cell.angle_gamma   90.00
#
_symmetry.space_group_name_H-M   'P 1'
#
loop_
_entity.id
_entity.type
_entity.pdbx_description
1 polymer ?
#
loop_
_entity_poly.entity_id
_entity_poly.type
_entity_poly.pdbx_seq_one_letter_code
_entity_poly.pdbx_strand_id
1 'polypeptide(L)'
;MTASALESAAPHAASSAATRPFSAFEWMIALRYLRARRAHGSVSVIAGFSFLGIVLGVAALIVVMAVMNGFRHDLMEKMIGLNGHMFLQGVETPLTDYDAVTDRVSKVPGVTLALPLVEGQAFASTPYGSSGALVRGIRQADLEHLPGVGAHIIQGSLAGFDAGQGVAIGS
;
A
#
# COMPACT_ATOMS: atom_id res chain seq x y z
N MET A 1 34.89 73.76 40.13
CA MET A 1 34.47 73.83 38.71
C MET A 1 34.82 72.47 38.12
N THR A 2 33.95 71.54 37.78
CA THR A 2 32.55 71.50 37.29
C THR A 2 32.00 70.11 37.72
N ALA A 3 30.87 69.99 38.42
CA ALA A 3 29.50 69.94 37.88
C ALA A 3 29.21 68.78 36.90
N SER A 4 28.04 68.17 37.11
CA SER A 4 27.27 67.25 36.24
C SER A 4 27.60 65.76 36.42
N ALA A 5 26.85 65.00 37.22
CA ALA A 5 25.45 64.56 37.04
C ALA A 5 25.29 63.45 35.98
N LEU A 6 24.79 62.31 36.49
CA LEU A 6 23.76 61.43 35.93
C LEU A 6 23.90 60.96 34.47
N GLU A 7 24.08 59.64 34.31
CA GLU A 7 23.30 58.78 33.38
C GLU A 7 23.72 57.32 33.71
N SER A 8 22.93 56.52 34.42
CA SER A 8 21.73 55.79 33.96
C SER A 8 21.99 54.81 32.80
N ALA A 9 21.38 53.62 32.94
CA ALA A 9 21.06 52.62 31.92
C ALA A 9 22.03 51.44 31.68
N ALA A 10 21.88 50.41 32.53
CA ALA A 10 21.31 49.08 32.20
C ALA A 10 21.89 48.23 31.02
N PRO A 11 21.45 46.97 30.89
CA PRO A 11 22.32 45.79 30.83
C PRO A 11 22.75 45.43 29.40
N HIS A 12 24.03 45.09 29.19
CA HIS A 12 24.39 44.28 28.03
C HIS A 12 24.13 42.80 28.35
N ALA A 13 22.86 42.46 28.49
CA ALA A 13 22.39 41.13 28.14
C ALA A 13 22.57 41.00 26.63
N ALA A 14 23.77 40.58 26.22
CA ALA A 14 23.95 40.02 24.89
C ALA A 14 23.01 38.81 24.82
N SER A 15 21.82 39.03 24.25
CA SER A 15 20.93 37.97 23.84
C SER A 15 21.73 37.12 22.86
N SER A 16 22.33 36.05 23.38
CA SER A 16 22.78 34.90 22.61
C SER A 16 21.58 34.47 21.79
N ALA A 17 21.50 34.96 20.55
CA ALA A 17 20.53 34.48 19.60
C ALA A 17 20.86 33.01 19.41
N ALA A 18 20.12 32.16 20.12
CA ALA A 18 20.28 30.73 20.07
C ALA A 18 20.16 30.32 18.59
N THR A 19 21.29 29.90 18.02
CA THR A 19 21.33 29.40 16.66
C THR A 19 20.34 28.27 16.54
N ARG A 20 19.42 28.37 15.58
CA ARG A 20 18.43 27.31 15.34
C ARG A 20 19.17 25.99 15.09
N PRO A 21 18.73 24.88 15.69
CA PRO A 21 19.33 23.58 15.42
C PRO A 21 19.31 23.31 13.92
N PHE A 22 20.41 22.79 13.38
CA PHE A 22 20.63 22.56 11.95
C PHE A 22 20.77 23.85 11.09
N SER A 23 21.28 24.94 11.67
CA SER A 23 21.59 26.14 10.88
C SER A 23 22.67 25.89 9.83
N ALA A 24 22.71 26.74 8.80
CA ALA A 24 23.76 26.69 7.76
C ALA A 24 25.18 26.79 8.33
N PHE A 25 25.34 27.46 9.48
CA PHE A 25 26.62 27.58 10.18
C PHE A 25 27.06 26.25 10.81
N GLU A 26 26.17 25.50 11.44
CA GLU A 26 26.45 24.17 12.00
C GLU A 26 26.79 23.16 10.91
N TRP A 27 26.03 23.16 9.80
CA TRP A 27 26.33 22.34 8.63
C TRP A 27 27.70 22.68 8.03
N MET A 28 28.06 23.97 7.95
CA MET A 28 29.37 24.40 7.47
C MET A 28 30.51 23.88 8.36
N ILE A 29 30.34 23.92 9.68
CA ILE A 29 31.31 23.36 10.63
C ILE A 29 31.39 21.84 10.48
N ALA A 30 30.26 21.14 10.48
CA ALA A 30 30.19 19.70 10.35
C ALA A 30 30.89 19.21 9.07
N LEU A 31 30.59 19.84 7.92
CA LEU A 31 31.20 19.49 6.64
C LEU A 31 32.70 19.80 6.61
N ARG A 32 33.14 20.90 7.24
CA ARG A 32 34.57 21.23 7.37
C ARG A 32 35.30 20.17 8.17
N TYR A 33 34.74 19.69 9.28
CA TYR A 33 35.34 18.60 10.07
C TYR A 33 35.31 17.26 9.34
N LEU A 34 34.25 16.97 8.57
CA LEU A 34 34.18 15.79 7.71
C LEU A 34 35.27 15.82 6.62
N ARG A 35 35.52 17.01 6.03
CA ARG A 35 36.44 17.21 4.89
C ARG A 35 37.90 17.44 5.31
N ALA A 36 38.17 17.93 6.52
CA ALA A 36 39.50 18.37 6.96
C ALA A 36 40.50 17.25 7.31
N ARG A 37 40.14 15.97 7.12
CA ARG A 37 40.99 14.79 7.43
C ARG A 37 42.24 14.60 6.52
N ARG A 38 42.74 15.68 5.89
CA ARG A 38 43.78 15.64 4.85
C ARG A 38 45.22 15.54 5.36
N ALA A 39 45.46 15.55 6.69
CA ALA A 39 46.82 15.56 7.25
C ALA A 39 47.49 14.16 7.32
N HIS A 40 46.73 13.06 7.28
CA HIS A 40 47.25 11.69 7.28
C HIS A 40 46.55 10.87 6.18
N GLY A 41 47.22 10.67 5.04
CA GLY A 41 46.64 10.04 3.85
C GLY A 41 46.02 8.65 4.11
N SER A 42 46.65 7.83 4.95
CA SER A 42 46.16 6.50 5.33
C SER A 42 44.83 6.52 6.10
N VAL A 43 44.64 7.53 6.96
CA VAL A 43 43.43 7.69 7.80
C VAL A 43 42.22 8.13 6.99
N SER A 44 42.43 8.86 5.88
CA SER A 44 41.36 9.26 4.96
C SER A 44 40.87 8.08 4.10
N VAL A 45 41.76 7.15 3.72
CA VAL A 45 41.41 5.98 2.91
C VAL A 45 40.52 5.02 3.71
N ILE A 46 40.90 4.72 4.95
CA ILE A 46 40.10 3.84 5.83
C ILE A 46 38.70 4.43 6.06
N ALA A 47 38.61 5.74 6.32
CA ALA A 47 37.31 6.40 6.52
C ALA A 47 36.40 6.31 5.29
N GLY A 48 36.96 6.40 4.08
CA GLY A 48 36.21 6.21 2.84
C GLY A 48 35.64 4.79 2.71
N PHE A 49 36.47 3.76 2.95
CA PHE A 49 36.02 2.37 2.92
C PHE A 49 34.97 2.06 4.00
N SER A 50 35.14 2.56 5.23
CA SER A 50 34.16 2.39 6.30
C SER A 50 32.82 3.06 5.96
N PHE A 51 32.85 4.27 5.42
CA PHE A 51 31.63 4.96 4.99
C PHE A 51 30.92 4.19 3.87
N LEU A 52 31.67 3.73 2.85
CA LEU A 52 31.12 2.96 1.75
C LEU A 52 30.50 1.63 2.24
N GLY A 53 31.16 0.94 3.18
CA GLY A 53 30.65 -0.28 3.79
C GLY A 53 29.33 -0.07 4.54
N ILE A 54 29.22 1.02 5.31
CA ILE A 54 27.97 1.37 6.00
C ILE A 54 26.86 1.68 5.00
N VAL A 55 27.15 2.49 3.97
CA VAL A 55 26.17 2.83 2.92
C VAL A 55 25.66 1.57 2.24
N LEU A 56 26.56 0.68 1.82
CA LEU A 56 26.19 -0.58 1.16
C LEU A 56 25.39 -1.50 2.09
N GLY A 57 25.80 -1.63 3.36
CA GLY A 57 25.12 -2.48 4.34
C GLY A 57 23.71 -1.99 4.65
N VAL A 58 23.55 -0.69 4.89
CA VAL A 58 22.23 -0.09 5.15
C VAL A 58 21.36 -0.14 3.90
N ALA A 59 21.91 0.14 2.72
CA ALA A 59 21.16 0.04 1.46
C ALA A 59 20.63 -1.38 1.23
N ALA A 60 21.46 -2.41 1.45
CA ALA A 60 21.04 -3.79 1.33
C ALA A 60 19.89 -4.14 2.30
N LEU A 61 19.98 -3.71 3.57
CA LEU A 61 18.92 -3.92 4.55
C LEU A 61 17.61 -3.23 4.16
N ILE A 62 17.68 -1.99 3.67
CA ILE A 62 16.51 -1.25 3.20
C ILE A 62 15.86 -1.96 2.02
N VAL A 63 16.64 -2.39 1.02
CA VAL A 63 16.12 -3.07 -0.17
C VAL A 63 15.43 -4.38 0.19
N VAL A 64 16.05 -5.22 1.04
CA VAL A 64 15.43 -6.48 1.47
C VAL A 64 14.11 -6.22 2.18
N MET A 65 14.07 -5.26 3.11
CA MET A 65 12.84 -4.90 3.80
C MET A 65 11.77 -4.37 2.84
N ALA A 66 12.15 -3.55 1.87
CA ALA A 66 11.24 -3.02 0.86
C ALA A 66 10.63 -4.13 0.01
N VAL A 67 11.44 -5.07 -0.47
CA VAL A 67 10.98 -6.21 -1.28
C VAL A 67 10.04 -7.10 -0.45
N MET A 68 10.43 -7.46 0.77
CA MET A 68 9.62 -8.35 1.61
C MET A 68 8.30 -7.72 2.04
N ASN A 69 8.30 -6.43 2.39
CA ASN A 69 7.07 -5.73 2.74
C ASN A 69 6.16 -5.52 1.52
N GLY A 70 6.73 -5.13 0.37
CA GLY A 70 5.96 -4.96 -0.86
C GLY A 70 5.32 -6.27 -1.32
N PHE A 71 6.08 -7.36 -1.32
CA PHE A 71 5.58 -8.67 -1.68
C PHE A 71 4.54 -9.21 -0.70
N ARG A 72 4.76 -9.01 0.61
CA ARG A 72 3.74 -9.38 1.62
C ARG A 72 2.42 -8.66 1.36
N HIS A 73 2.47 -7.37 1.04
CA HIS A 73 1.28 -6.59 0.76
C HIS A 73 0.54 -7.14 -0.47
N ASP A 74 1.25 -7.33 -1.58
CA ASP A 74 0.67 -7.87 -2.82
C ASP A 74 0.10 -9.30 -2.64
N LEU A 75 0.79 -10.16 -1.88
CA LEU A 75 0.28 -11.49 -1.56
C LEU A 75 -0.96 -11.45 -0.68
N MET A 76 -0.97 -10.61 0.37
CA MET A 76 -2.12 -10.47 1.26
C MET A 76 -3.32 -9.91 0.50
N GLU A 77 -3.10 -8.90 -0.34
CA GLU A 77 -4.15 -8.31 -1.18
C GLU A 77 -4.73 -9.34 -2.15
N LYS A 78 -3.89 -10.17 -2.80
CA LYS A 78 -4.38 -11.23 -3.70
C LYS A 78 -5.10 -12.37 -2.96
N MET A 79 -4.66 -12.72 -1.75
CA MET A 79 -5.35 -13.75 -0.95
C MET A 79 -6.70 -13.28 -0.41
N ILE A 80 -6.82 -12.01 -0.03
CA ILE A 80 -7.99 -11.47 0.70
C ILE A 80 -8.94 -10.68 -0.22
N GLY A 81 -8.43 -10.09 -1.31
CA GLY A 81 -9.14 -9.08 -2.09
C GLY A 81 -10.16 -9.59 -3.10
N LEU A 82 -10.06 -10.85 -3.55
CA LEU A 82 -10.90 -11.37 -4.63
C LEU A 82 -12.01 -12.32 -4.16
N ASN A 83 -11.98 -12.76 -2.90
CA ASN A 83 -12.97 -13.68 -2.35
C ASN A 83 -13.80 -12.99 -1.25
N GLY A 84 -15.09 -13.31 -1.21
CA GLY A 84 -15.95 -12.86 -0.13
C GLY A 84 -15.41 -13.33 1.22
N HIS A 85 -15.27 -12.40 2.17
CA HIS A 85 -14.80 -12.70 3.52
C HIS A 85 -15.78 -13.57 4.32
N MET A 86 -17.05 -13.61 3.89
CA MET A 86 -18.13 -14.34 4.52
C MET A 86 -19.02 -14.96 3.44
N PHE A 87 -19.41 -16.22 3.64
CA PHE A 87 -20.36 -16.93 2.80
C PHE A 87 -21.59 -17.29 3.62
N LEU A 88 -22.76 -16.95 3.10
CA LEU A 88 -24.05 -17.33 3.67
C LEU A 88 -24.64 -18.42 2.78
N GLN A 89 -24.82 -19.61 3.33
CA GLN A 89 -25.38 -20.75 2.62
C GLN A 89 -26.58 -21.32 3.40
N GLY A 90 -27.61 -21.75 2.68
CA GLY A 90 -28.71 -22.51 3.27
C GLY A 90 -28.20 -23.84 3.80
N VAL A 91 -28.60 -24.22 5.03
CA VAL A 91 -28.12 -25.46 5.67
C VAL A 91 -28.83 -26.70 5.11
N GLU A 92 -30.15 -26.63 4.93
CA GLU A 92 -30.97 -27.78 4.54
C GLU A 92 -31.81 -27.54 3.28
N THR A 93 -32.10 -26.28 2.96
CA THR A 93 -32.90 -25.90 1.79
C THR A 93 -32.15 -24.92 0.90
N PRO A 94 -32.33 -25.00 -0.42
CA PRO A 94 -31.84 -23.96 -1.33
C PRO A 94 -32.40 -22.61 -0.90
N LEU A 95 -31.54 -21.60 -0.84
CA LEU A 95 -31.94 -20.25 -0.47
C LEU A 95 -32.80 -19.66 -1.59
N THR A 96 -34.13 -19.70 -1.43
CA THR A 96 -35.08 -19.18 -2.44
C THR A 96 -35.30 -17.68 -2.30
N ASP A 97 -35.03 -17.11 -1.13
CA ASP A 97 -35.17 -15.70 -0.77
C ASP A 97 -33.82 -14.94 -0.80
N TYR A 98 -32.90 -15.40 -1.64
CA TYR A 98 -31.55 -14.85 -1.80
C TYR A 98 -31.51 -13.33 -2.03
N ASP A 99 -32.48 -12.77 -2.75
CA ASP A 99 -32.64 -11.32 -2.92
C ASP A 99 -32.88 -10.58 -1.60
N ALA A 100 -33.91 -10.99 -0.87
CA ALA A 100 -34.30 -10.36 0.38
C ALA A 100 -33.22 -10.49 1.46
N VAL A 101 -32.49 -11.62 1.46
CA VAL A 101 -31.35 -11.84 2.36
C VAL A 101 -30.20 -10.90 1.99
N THR A 102 -29.86 -10.77 0.71
CA THR A 102 -28.80 -9.87 0.25
C THR A 102 -29.09 -8.43 0.66
N ASP A 103 -30.32 -7.95 0.46
CA ASP A 103 -30.76 -6.61 0.85
C ASP A 103 -30.73 -6.33 2.36
N ARG A 104 -30.92 -7.37 3.17
CA ARG A 104 -30.82 -7.26 4.63
C ARG A 104 -29.37 -7.20 5.08
N VAL A 105 -28.51 -8.01 4.47
CA VAL A 105 -27.09 -8.11 4.79
C VAL A 105 -26.34 -6.85 4.37
N SER A 106 -26.66 -6.28 3.21
CA SER A 106 -26.06 -5.03 2.72
C SER A 106 -26.29 -3.83 3.64
N LYS A 107 -27.34 -3.87 4.49
CA LYS A 107 -27.68 -2.81 5.46
C LYS A 107 -26.96 -2.96 6.81
N VAL A 108 -26.23 -4.06 7.03
CA VAL A 108 -25.52 -4.29 8.29
C VAL A 108 -24.28 -3.38 8.36
N PRO A 109 -24.06 -2.65 9.47
CA PRO A 109 -22.89 -1.81 9.62
C PRO A 109 -21.58 -2.60 9.46
N GLY A 110 -20.71 -2.15 8.56
CA GLY A 110 -19.43 -2.80 8.26
C GLY A 110 -19.44 -3.73 7.04
N VAL A 111 -20.60 -3.98 6.42
CA VAL A 111 -20.68 -4.71 5.15
C VAL A 111 -20.37 -3.76 3.99
N THR A 112 -19.30 -4.03 3.26
CA THR A 112 -18.88 -3.22 2.10
C THR A 112 -19.60 -3.62 0.82
N LEU A 113 -19.84 -4.92 0.63
CA LEU A 113 -20.49 -5.49 -0.55
C LEU A 113 -21.17 -6.81 -0.17
N ALA A 114 -22.40 -7.00 -0.61
CA ALA A 114 -23.12 -8.26 -0.51
C ALA A 114 -23.69 -8.58 -1.89
N LEU A 115 -23.40 -9.79 -2.39
CA LEU A 115 -23.86 -10.25 -3.68
C LEU A 115 -24.32 -11.72 -3.59
N PRO A 116 -25.41 -12.10 -4.26
CA PRO A 116 -25.81 -13.47 -4.39
C PRO A 116 -24.92 -14.16 -5.43
N LEU A 117 -24.50 -15.38 -5.13
CA LEU A 117 -23.62 -16.18 -5.96
C LEU A 117 -24.07 -17.62 -5.95
N VAL A 118 -24.08 -18.26 -7.13
CA VAL A 118 -24.29 -19.69 -7.28
C VAL A 118 -23.03 -20.31 -7.86
N GLU A 119 -22.51 -21.35 -7.22
CA GLU A 119 -21.33 -22.08 -7.71
C GLU A 119 -21.71 -23.49 -8.13
N GLY A 120 -21.22 -23.93 -9.28
CA GLY A 120 -21.45 -25.27 -9.79
C GLY A 120 -20.22 -25.81 -10.52
N GLN A 121 -19.95 -27.11 -10.37
CA GLN A 121 -18.92 -27.77 -11.14
C GLN A 121 -19.47 -28.12 -12.53
N ALA A 122 -18.71 -27.80 -13.57
CA ALA A 122 -19.01 -28.13 -14.95
C ALA A 122 -17.79 -28.78 -15.62
N PHE A 123 -18.00 -29.34 -16.80
CA PHE A 123 -16.94 -29.89 -17.62
C PHE A 123 -16.85 -29.08 -18.91
N ALA A 124 -15.73 -28.40 -19.12
CA ALA A 124 -15.48 -27.65 -20.33
C ALA A 124 -14.75 -28.55 -21.33
N SER A 125 -15.31 -28.69 -22.53
CA SER A 125 -14.73 -29.47 -23.62
C SER A 125 -14.41 -28.56 -24.80
N THR A 126 -13.21 -28.72 -25.35
CA THR A 126 -12.74 -28.05 -26.55
C THR A 126 -12.18 -29.08 -27.52
N PRO A 127 -12.03 -28.75 -28.82
CA PRO A 127 -11.40 -29.66 -29.79
C PRO A 127 -9.98 -30.11 -29.41
N TYR A 128 -9.31 -29.39 -28.51
CA TYR A 128 -7.92 -29.63 -28.11
C TYR A 128 -7.79 -30.32 -26.74
N GLY A 129 -8.89 -30.51 -26.01
CA GLY A 129 -8.87 -31.11 -24.68
C GLY A 129 -10.11 -30.78 -23.85
N SER A 130 -10.24 -31.44 -22.71
CA SER A 130 -11.34 -31.23 -21.77
C SER A 130 -10.83 -31.12 -20.34
N SER A 131 -11.47 -30.27 -19.55
CA SER A 131 -11.08 -29.98 -18.17
C SER A 131 -12.32 -29.71 -17.32
N GLY A 132 -12.21 -30.00 -16.01
CA GLY A 132 -13.17 -29.48 -15.04
C GLY A 132 -13.10 -27.95 -15.01
N ALA A 133 -14.26 -27.32 -14.86
CA ALA A 133 -14.43 -25.89 -14.71
C ALA A 133 -15.36 -25.60 -13.52
N LEU A 134 -15.08 -24.54 -12.77
CA LEU A 134 -16.00 -24.03 -11.76
C LEU A 134 -16.80 -22.88 -12.38
N VAL A 135 -18.10 -23.05 -12.47
CA VAL A 135 -19.03 -22.04 -13.01
C VAL A 135 -19.60 -21.25 -11.85
N ARG A 136 -19.51 -19.93 -11.96
CA ARG A 136 -20.04 -18.97 -10.98
C ARG A 136 -21.14 -18.16 -11.64
N GLY A 137 -22.38 -18.33 -11.19
CA GLY A 137 -23.52 -17.52 -11.60
C GLY A 137 -23.64 -16.29 -10.71
N ILE A 138 -23.48 -15.12 -11.32
CA ILE A 138 -23.55 -13.79 -10.67
C ILE A 138 -24.44 -12.92 -11.56
N ARG A 139 -25.18 -11.98 -10.97
CA ARG A 139 -25.98 -11.02 -11.77
C ARG A 139 -25.08 -9.99 -12.42
N GLN A 140 -25.52 -9.44 -13.55
CA GLN A 140 -24.78 -8.39 -14.25
C GLN A 140 -24.51 -7.19 -13.33
N ALA A 141 -25.52 -6.73 -12.59
CA ALA A 141 -25.38 -5.59 -11.69
C ALA A 141 -24.29 -5.82 -10.62
N ASP A 142 -24.22 -7.02 -10.05
CA ASP A 142 -23.23 -7.37 -9.03
C ASP A 142 -21.83 -7.55 -9.64
N LEU A 143 -21.76 -8.07 -10.87
CA LEU A 143 -20.51 -8.27 -11.61
C LEU A 143 -19.79 -6.95 -11.94
N GLU A 144 -20.54 -5.90 -12.22
CA GLU A 144 -20.01 -4.55 -12.46
C GLU A 144 -19.45 -3.91 -11.18
N HIS A 145 -20.03 -4.24 -10.01
CA HIS A 145 -19.61 -3.71 -8.71
C HIS A 145 -18.51 -4.54 -8.03
N LEU A 146 -18.14 -5.70 -8.59
CA LEU A 146 -17.09 -6.55 -8.04
C LEU A 146 -15.70 -5.95 -8.29
N PRO A 147 -14.95 -5.58 -7.22
CA PRO A 147 -13.59 -5.09 -7.36
C PRO A 147 -12.70 -6.21 -7.93
N GLY A 148 -12.15 -5.98 -9.12
CA GLY A 148 -11.28 -6.94 -9.82
C GLY A 148 -11.82 -7.41 -11.16
N VAL A 149 -13.14 -7.55 -11.34
CA VAL A 149 -13.74 -8.05 -12.59
C VAL A 149 -14.12 -6.91 -13.54
N GLY A 150 -14.91 -5.94 -13.06
CA GLY A 150 -15.39 -4.84 -13.91
C GLY A 150 -14.26 -3.97 -14.50
N ALA A 151 -13.13 -3.89 -13.80
CA ALA A 151 -11.96 -3.10 -14.22
C ALA A 151 -10.98 -3.86 -15.16
N HIS A 152 -11.13 -5.17 -15.35
CA HIS A 152 -10.16 -6.01 -16.07
C HIS A 152 -10.77 -6.79 -17.25
N ILE A 153 -11.76 -6.21 -17.94
CA ILE A 153 -12.31 -6.80 -19.15
C ILE A 153 -11.33 -6.60 -20.31
N ILE A 154 -10.67 -7.68 -20.74
CA ILE A 154 -9.71 -7.64 -21.85
C ILE A 154 -10.43 -7.59 -23.21
N GLN A 155 -11.52 -8.33 -23.36
CA GLN A 155 -12.27 -8.44 -24.61
C GLN A 155 -13.75 -8.72 -24.34
N GLY A 156 -14.63 -8.09 -25.13
CA GLY A 156 -16.08 -8.25 -25.02
C GLY A 156 -16.74 -7.15 -24.19
N SER A 157 -17.98 -7.41 -23.74
CA SER A 157 -18.76 -6.52 -22.89
C SER A 157 -19.61 -7.34 -21.93
N LEU A 158 -19.86 -6.79 -20.74
CA LEU A 158 -20.82 -7.34 -19.77
C LEU A 158 -22.25 -6.89 -20.07
N ALA A 159 -22.46 -6.01 -21.06
CA ALA A 159 -23.79 -5.52 -21.41
C ALA A 159 -24.70 -6.67 -21.88
N GLY A 160 -25.81 -6.88 -21.15
CA GLY A 160 -26.77 -7.94 -21.46
C GLY A 160 -26.35 -9.33 -20.96
N PHE A 161 -25.44 -9.41 -19.98
CA PHE A 161 -25.02 -10.68 -19.37
C PHE A 161 -26.21 -11.46 -18.79
N ASP A 162 -27.20 -10.76 -18.22
CA ASP A 162 -28.41 -11.37 -17.65
C ASP A 162 -29.41 -11.90 -18.70
N ALA A 163 -29.19 -11.62 -20.00
CA ALA A 163 -30.06 -12.11 -21.08
C ALA A 163 -29.81 -13.59 -21.46
N GLY A 164 -28.99 -14.31 -20.69
CA GLY A 164 -28.89 -15.78 -20.73
C GLY A 164 -27.91 -16.37 -21.75
N GLN A 165 -27.11 -15.54 -22.43
CA GLN A 165 -26.09 -16.03 -23.39
C GLN A 165 -24.67 -15.49 -23.12
N GLY A 166 -24.47 -14.70 -22.06
CA GLY A 166 -23.15 -14.22 -21.69
C GLY A 166 -22.36 -15.29 -20.95
N VAL A 167 -21.19 -15.66 -21.48
CA VAL A 167 -20.19 -16.46 -20.75
C VAL A 167 -18.93 -15.62 -20.63
N ALA A 168 -18.53 -15.33 -19.39
CA ALA A 168 -17.25 -14.72 -19.10
C ALA A 168 -16.23 -15.83 -18.83
N ILE A 169 -15.11 -15.82 -19.55
CA ILE A 169 -13.99 -16.75 -19.35
C ILE A 169 -12.77 -15.90 -19.03
N GLY A 170 -12.20 -16.11 -17.85
CA GLY A 170 -10.96 -15.48 -17.41
C GLY A 170 -9.92 -16.55 -17.05
N SER A 171 -8.65 -16.16 -17.06
CA SER A 171 -7.51 -16.97 -16.62
C SER A 171 -6.87 -16.37 -15.38
#